data_AF-A0A927MFI4-F1
#
_entry.id   AF-A0A927MFI4-F1
#
_cell.length_a   1.000
_cell.length_b   1.000
_cell.length_c   1.000
_cell.angle_alpha   90.00
_cell.angle_beta   90.00
_cell.angle_gamma   90.00
#
_symmetry.space_group_name_H-M   'P 1'
#
loop_
_entity.id
_entity.type
_entity.pdbx_description
1 polymer ?
#
loop_
_entity_poly.entity_id
_entity_poly.type
_entity_poly.pdbx_seq_one_letter_code
_entity_poly.pdbx_strand_id
1 'polypeptide(L)'
;MASLTAAGGTGSVRPGAVGPRKLPRPTPAELAAAADLLLPDLIGPDLDVLFCGINPGLYSAATARHFARPGNRFWPALHRGGFTPHLVDPADQAELLGYGLGITNLADRASARADELTRDELAEGGRRLVDKIRRHRPRWVAVLGITAYRIAFDRRTALLGRQDGTLGGAEVWVLPNPSGLNAHFTPDALAAEFAALRAAVGGPVSRRRSPRSRPANR
;
A
#
# COMPACT_ATOMS: atom_id res chain seq x y z
N MET A 1 -69.10 -25.79 -1.00
CA MET A 1 -67.78 -26.28 -0.54
C MET A 1 -66.70 -25.47 -1.26
N ALA A 2 -66.06 -24.59 -0.48
CA ALA A 2 -64.78 -23.89 -0.66
C ALA A 2 -64.36 -23.33 -2.03
N SER A 3 -64.27 -21.99 -2.05
CA SER A 3 -63.35 -21.13 -2.82
C SER A 3 -61.94 -21.70 -3.01
N LEU A 4 -61.28 -21.33 -4.12
CA LEU A 4 -59.88 -20.88 -4.06
C LEU A 4 -59.47 -20.09 -5.31
N THR A 5 -59.36 -18.78 -5.12
CA THR A 5 -58.55 -17.83 -5.87
C THR A 5 -57.07 -18.12 -5.65
N ALA A 6 -56.24 -18.07 -6.69
CA ALA A 6 -54.78 -17.91 -6.54
C ALA A 6 -54.23 -17.05 -7.69
N ALA A 7 -53.96 -15.79 -7.35
CA ALA A 7 -53.23 -14.85 -8.19
C ALA A 7 -51.73 -15.20 -8.19
N GLY A 8 -51.12 -15.21 -9.37
CA GLY A 8 -49.68 -15.39 -9.54
C GLY A 8 -48.91 -14.17 -9.03
N GLY A 9 -48.23 -14.34 -7.90
CA GLY A 9 -47.24 -13.38 -7.40
C GLY A 9 -45.90 -13.60 -8.10
N THR A 10 -45.53 -12.69 -8.99
CA THR A 10 -44.18 -12.57 -9.54
C THR A 10 -43.25 -12.02 -8.45
N GLY A 11 -42.61 -12.94 -7.72
CA GLY A 11 -41.54 -12.61 -6.77
C GLY A 11 -40.32 -12.06 -7.49
N SER A 12 -40.21 -10.74 -7.56
CA SER A 12 -38.97 -10.04 -7.92
C SER A 12 -37.92 -10.30 -6.84
N VAL A 13 -36.99 -11.22 -7.10
CA VAL A 13 -35.83 -11.47 -6.25
C VAL A 13 -34.88 -10.29 -6.43
N ARG A 14 -34.81 -9.43 -5.42
CA ARG A 14 -33.75 -8.42 -5.32
C ARG A 14 -32.40 -9.13 -5.19
N PRO A 15 -31.36 -8.76 -5.97
CA PRO A 15 -30.03 -9.30 -5.74
C PRO A 15 -29.53 -8.81 -4.37
N GLY A 16 -29.32 -9.75 -3.46
CA GLY A 16 -28.72 -9.47 -2.16
C GLY A 16 -27.33 -8.89 -2.35
N ALA A 17 -27.03 -7.82 -1.61
CA ALA A 17 -25.70 -7.24 -1.56
C ALA A 17 -24.70 -8.32 -1.13
N VAL A 18 -23.83 -8.74 -2.06
CA VAL A 18 -22.72 -9.64 -1.75
C VAL A 18 -21.72 -8.81 -0.91
N GLY A 19 -21.75 -9.00 0.41
CA GLY A 19 -20.73 -8.44 1.29
C GLY A 19 -19.33 -8.93 0.89
N PRO A 20 -18.26 -8.19 1.23
CA PRO A 20 -16.91 -8.54 0.80
C PRO A 20 -16.54 -9.93 1.34
N ARG A 21 -16.39 -10.89 0.42
CA ARG A 21 -15.99 -12.26 0.77
C ARG A 21 -14.53 -12.22 1.20
N LYS A 22 -14.27 -12.24 2.51
CA LYS A 22 -12.91 -12.45 3.03
C LYS A 22 -12.35 -13.72 2.38
N LEU A 23 -11.28 -13.56 1.59
CA LEU A 23 -10.61 -14.71 1.00
C LEU A 23 -10.09 -15.62 2.14
N PRO A 24 -10.13 -16.95 1.97
CA PRO A 24 -9.56 -17.86 2.93
C PRO A 24 -8.06 -17.56 3.12
N ARG A 25 -7.56 -17.79 4.34
CA ARG A 25 -6.13 -17.63 4.64
C ARG A 25 -5.33 -18.60 3.78
N PRO A 26 -4.21 -18.17 3.16
CA PRO A 26 -3.33 -19.07 2.42
C PRO A 26 -2.85 -20.22 3.32
N THR A 27 -2.84 -21.42 2.76
CA THR A 27 -2.24 -22.61 3.35
C THR A 27 -0.71 -22.49 3.40
N PRO A 28 -0.02 -23.28 4.23
CA PRO A 28 1.45 -23.33 4.23
C PRO A 28 2.05 -23.64 2.85
N ALA A 29 1.41 -24.51 2.07
CA ALA A 29 1.85 -24.86 0.72
C ALA A 29 1.73 -23.68 -0.24
N GLU A 30 0.63 -22.92 -0.19
CA GLU A 30 0.46 -21.70 -0.99
C GLU A 30 1.46 -20.61 -0.59
N LEU A 31 1.79 -20.48 0.69
CA LEU A 31 2.83 -19.55 1.15
C LEU A 31 4.22 -19.94 0.64
N ALA A 32 4.55 -21.23 0.64
CA ALA A 32 5.81 -21.72 0.09
C ALA A 32 5.88 -21.52 -1.43
N ALA A 33 4.78 -21.80 -2.15
CA ALA A 33 4.67 -21.58 -3.58
C ALA A 33 4.64 -20.08 -3.97
N ALA A 34 4.35 -19.20 -3.01
CA ALA A 34 4.40 -17.76 -3.21
C ALA A 34 5.81 -17.17 -3.08
N ALA A 35 6.81 -17.98 -2.72
CA ALA A 35 8.20 -17.58 -2.84
C ALA A 35 8.47 -17.19 -4.31
N ASP A 36 9.21 -16.10 -4.49
CA ASP A 36 9.61 -15.59 -5.80
C ASP A 36 8.50 -15.06 -6.71
N LEU A 37 7.23 -15.13 -6.29
CA LEU A 37 6.17 -14.41 -6.97
C LEU A 37 6.42 -12.90 -6.88
N LEU A 38 6.07 -12.22 -7.96
CA LEU A 38 6.07 -10.76 -8.04
C LEU A 38 4.73 -10.23 -7.55
N LEU A 39 4.76 -9.12 -6.81
CA LEU A 39 3.56 -8.37 -6.45
C LEU A 39 3.52 -7.08 -7.29
N PRO A 40 2.54 -6.93 -8.20
CA PRO A 40 2.43 -5.72 -9.00
C PRO A 40 2.33 -4.45 -8.14
N ASP A 41 2.96 -3.39 -8.63
CA ASP A 41 2.84 -2.07 -8.03
C ASP A 41 1.39 -1.58 -8.07
N LEU A 42 0.98 -0.90 -7.00
CA LEU A 42 -0.25 -0.11 -6.98
C LEU A 42 0.13 1.35 -7.23
N ILE A 43 0.26 1.73 -8.49
CA ILE A 43 0.69 3.09 -8.88
C ILE A 43 -0.29 3.67 -9.90
N GLY A 44 -0.62 4.95 -9.72
CA GLY A 44 -1.46 5.73 -10.63
C GLY A 44 -0.84 7.10 -10.91
N PRO A 45 -1.51 7.96 -11.70
CA PRO A 45 -1.09 9.35 -11.90
C PRO A 45 -1.35 10.21 -10.65
N ASP A 46 -0.70 11.38 -10.58
CA ASP A 46 -0.99 12.45 -9.61
C ASP A 46 -0.95 12.03 -8.13
N LEU A 47 0.00 11.16 -7.78
CA LEU A 47 0.14 10.70 -6.40
C LEU A 47 0.67 11.81 -5.48
N ASP A 48 -0.02 12.01 -4.35
CA ASP A 48 0.49 12.79 -3.23
C ASP A 48 1.60 12.01 -2.50
N VAL A 49 1.43 10.70 -2.30
CA VAL A 49 2.44 9.83 -1.66
C VAL A 49 2.55 8.48 -2.36
N LEU A 50 3.79 8.08 -2.67
CA LEU A 50 4.14 6.70 -3.03
C LEU A 50 4.79 6.02 -1.82
N PHE A 51 4.09 5.09 -1.20
CA PHE A 51 4.64 4.26 -0.12
C PHE A 51 5.50 3.13 -0.71
N CYS A 52 6.72 2.98 -0.22
CA CYS A 52 7.65 1.94 -0.66
C CYS A 52 8.01 1.00 0.49
N GLY A 53 7.47 -0.22 0.45
CA GLY A 53 7.93 -1.31 1.31
C GLY A 53 9.34 -1.80 0.94
N ILE A 54 9.85 -2.73 1.73
CA ILE A 54 11.15 -3.36 1.44
C ILE A 54 10.96 -4.41 0.33
N ASN A 55 10.14 -5.40 0.61
CA ASN A 55 9.74 -6.44 -0.33
C ASN A 55 8.38 -7.05 0.07
N PRO A 56 7.68 -7.73 -0.86
CA PRO A 56 6.48 -8.47 -0.52
C PRO A 56 6.80 -9.62 0.45
N GLY A 57 6.04 -9.72 1.54
CA GLY A 57 6.02 -10.96 2.33
C GLY A 57 5.26 -12.06 1.58
N LEU A 58 5.57 -13.34 1.86
CA LEU A 58 4.90 -14.49 1.23
C LEU A 58 3.36 -14.41 1.25
N TYR A 59 2.78 -13.92 2.35
CA TYR A 59 1.33 -13.74 2.46
C TYR A 59 0.80 -12.70 1.46
N SER A 60 1.53 -11.60 1.30
CA SER A 60 1.17 -10.53 0.36
C SER A 60 1.27 -11.00 -1.09
N ALA A 61 2.30 -11.78 -1.41
CA ALA A 61 2.44 -12.42 -2.70
C ALA A 61 1.32 -13.44 -2.99
N ALA A 62 1.08 -14.37 -2.06
CA ALA A 62 0.04 -15.40 -2.19
C ALA A 62 -1.38 -14.81 -2.39
N THR A 63 -1.62 -13.61 -1.86
CA THR A 63 -2.94 -12.96 -1.94
C THR A 63 -3.01 -11.82 -2.97
N ALA A 64 -1.90 -11.51 -3.65
CA ALA A 64 -1.74 -10.34 -4.52
C ALA A 64 -2.14 -9.01 -3.85
N ARG A 65 -1.89 -8.87 -2.54
CA ARG A 65 -2.31 -7.72 -1.73
C ARG A 65 -1.16 -7.16 -0.90
N HIS A 66 -0.93 -5.86 -1.00
CA HIS A 66 0.12 -5.17 -0.26
C HIS A 66 -0.14 -5.22 1.26
N PHE A 67 0.91 -5.51 2.02
CA PHE A 67 0.89 -5.55 3.49
C PHE A 67 -0.24 -6.41 4.11
N ALA A 68 -0.63 -7.50 3.47
CA ALA A 68 -1.86 -8.25 3.79
C ALA A 68 -1.72 -9.23 4.97
N ARG A 69 -0.49 -9.56 5.40
CA ARG A 69 -0.26 -10.51 6.49
C ARG A 69 -0.97 -10.03 7.77
N PRO A 70 -1.76 -10.88 8.45
CA PRO A 70 -2.30 -10.54 9.76
C PRO A 70 -1.20 -10.09 10.73
N GLY A 71 -1.42 -8.97 11.40
CA GLY A 71 -0.43 -8.34 12.28
C GLY A 71 0.52 -7.36 11.59
N ASN A 72 0.49 -7.23 10.26
CA ASN A 72 1.08 -6.06 9.60
C ASN A 72 0.24 -4.81 9.93
N ARG A 73 0.91 -3.71 10.28
CA ARG A 73 0.28 -2.51 10.82
C ARG A 73 0.19 -1.36 9.81
N PHE A 74 0.51 -1.59 8.53
CA PHE A 74 0.46 -0.57 7.49
C PHE A 74 -0.95 0.04 7.38
N TRP A 75 -1.97 -0.79 7.16
CA TRP A 75 -3.35 -0.32 6.97
C TRP A 75 -3.91 0.40 8.20
N PRO A 76 -3.75 -0.12 9.45
CA PRO A 76 -4.08 0.63 10.66
C PRO A 76 -3.32 1.96 10.80
N ALA A 77 -2.01 1.98 10.55
CA ALA A 77 -1.21 3.20 10.67
C ALA A 77 -1.58 4.24 9.61
N LEU A 78 -1.89 3.80 8.39
CA LEU A 78 -2.35 4.66 7.31
C LEU A 78 -3.67 5.35 7.68
N HIS A 79 -4.64 4.58 8.17
CA HIS A 79 -5.92 5.14 8.61
C HIS A 79 -5.78 6.07 9.82
N ARG A 80 -5.13 5.60 10.90
CA ARG A 80 -4.95 6.39 12.12
C ARG A 80 -4.06 7.63 11.91
N GLY A 81 -3.13 7.55 10.96
CA GLY A 81 -2.33 8.68 10.51
C GLY A 81 -3.08 9.69 9.63
N GLY A 82 -4.37 9.45 9.33
CA GLY A 82 -5.22 10.38 8.62
C GLY A 82 -5.02 10.39 7.10
N PHE A 83 -4.51 9.31 6.51
CA PHE A 83 -4.43 9.18 5.04
C PHE A 83 -5.73 8.67 4.42
N THR A 84 -6.52 7.89 5.17
CA THR A 84 -7.79 7.32 4.70
C THR A 84 -8.91 7.58 5.72
N PRO A 85 -10.14 7.85 5.26
CA PRO A 85 -11.26 8.16 6.14
C PRO A 85 -11.76 6.94 6.95
N HIS A 86 -11.45 5.73 6.47
CA HIS A 86 -11.72 4.46 7.14
C HIS A 86 -10.51 3.54 7.04
N LEU A 87 -10.53 2.45 7.81
CA LEU A 87 -9.57 1.36 7.67
C LEU A 87 -9.87 0.59 6.38
N VAL A 88 -9.02 0.78 5.36
CA VAL A 88 -9.11 0.07 4.08
C VAL A 88 -8.66 -1.38 4.26
N ASP A 89 -9.46 -2.34 3.80
CA ASP A 89 -9.05 -3.75 3.74
C ASP A 89 -8.00 -3.92 2.63
N PRO A 90 -6.95 -4.75 2.80
CA PRO A 90 -5.99 -5.02 1.74
C PRO A 90 -6.62 -5.46 0.41
N ALA A 91 -7.81 -6.09 0.43
CA ALA A 91 -8.57 -6.44 -0.77
C ALA A 91 -9.01 -5.21 -1.58
N ASP A 92 -9.26 -4.10 -0.89
CA ASP A 92 -9.75 -2.84 -1.44
C ASP A 92 -8.60 -1.85 -1.71
N GLN A 93 -7.35 -2.32 -1.76
CA GLN A 93 -6.15 -1.48 -1.93
C GLN A 93 -6.24 -0.50 -3.13
N ALA A 94 -6.96 -0.84 -4.19
CA ALA A 94 -7.18 0.04 -5.34
C ALA A 94 -7.86 1.37 -4.98
N GLU A 95 -8.60 1.43 -3.86
CA GLU A 95 -9.18 2.65 -3.33
C GLU A 95 -8.12 3.74 -3.03
N LEU A 96 -6.89 3.34 -2.68
CA LEU A 96 -5.81 4.27 -2.36
C LEU A 96 -5.49 5.24 -3.50
N LEU A 97 -5.61 4.80 -4.75
CA LEU A 97 -5.37 5.66 -5.91
C LEU A 97 -6.34 6.85 -5.94
N GLY A 98 -7.59 6.66 -5.47
CA GLY A 98 -8.57 7.73 -5.32
C GLY A 98 -8.17 8.76 -4.26
N TYR A 99 -7.30 8.41 -3.31
CA TYR A 99 -6.75 9.31 -2.30
C TYR A 99 -5.39 9.91 -2.71
N GLY A 100 -4.92 9.67 -3.94
CA GLY A 100 -3.58 10.07 -4.36
C GLY A 100 -2.46 9.27 -3.70
N LEU A 101 -2.74 8.03 -3.26
CA LEU A 101 -1.78 7.18 -2.57
C LEU A 101 -1.44 5.95 -3.42
N GLY A 102 -0.17 5.62 -3.52
CA GLY A 102 0.32 4.42 -4.21
C GLY A 102 1.19 3.55 -3.30
N ILE A 103 1.41 2.30 -3.72
CA ILE A 103 2.28 1.34 -3.04
C ILE A 103 3.22 0.67 -4.05
N THR A 104 4.50 0.57 -3.69
CA THR A 104 5.54 -0.21 -4.36
C THR A 104 6.47 -0.87 -3.34
N ASN A 105 7.48 -1.60 -3.80
CA ASN A 105 8.56 -2.15 -2.97
C ASN A 105 9.92 -1.90 -3.62
N LEU A 106 10.99 -1.89 -2.80
CA LEU A 106 12.37 -1.82 -3.29
C LEU A 106 12.75 -3.10 -4.06
N ALA A 107 12.44 -4.27 -3.50
CA ALA A 107 12.62 -5.55 -4.17
C ALA A 107 11.28 -6.10 -4.68
N ASP A 108 11.29 -6.62 -5.91
CA ASP A 108 10.10 -7.13 -6.58
C ASP A 108 9.74 -8.55 -6.13
N ARG A 109 10.74 -9.32 -5.69
CA ARG A 109 10.63 -10.73 -5.28
C ARG A 109 10.08 -10.88 -3.86
N ALA A 110 9.13 -11.79 -3.69
CA ALA A 110 8.64 -12.14 -2.37
C ALA A 110 9.63 -13.00 -1.56
N SER A 111 9.76 -12.72 -0.27
CA SER A 111 10.55 -13.53 0.65
C SER A 111 9.87 -13.66 2.02
N ALA A 112 10.33 -14.59 2.85
CA ALA A 112 9.77 -14.75 4.20
C ALA A 112 10.17 -13.58 5.11
N ARG A 113 11.40 -13.08 4.96
CA ARG A 113 11.91 -11.94 5.71
C ARG A 113 12.67 -10.94 4.84
N ALA A 114 12.58 -9.67 5.22
CA ALA A 114 13.25 -8.57 4.54
C ALA A 114 14.78 -8.55 4.71
N ASP A 115 15.31 -9.22 5.73
CA ASP A 115 16.76 -9.36 5.98
C ASP A 115 17.43 -10.44 5.10
N GLU A 116 16.63 -11.18 4.31
CA GLU A 116 17.13 -12.09 3.28
C GLU A 116 17.59 -11.36 2.01
N LEU A 117 17.34 -10.05 1.88
CA LEU A 117 17.80 -9.26 0.75
C LEU A 117 19.26 -8.85 0.92
N THR A 118 20.04 -9.07 -0.12
CA THR A 118 21.42 -8.59 -0.20
C THR A 118 21.49 -7.07 -0.33
N ARG A 119 22.66 -6.50 -0.02
CA ARG A 119 22.90 -5.05 -0.22
C ARG A 119 22.76 -4.64 -1.69
N ASP A 120 23.19 -5.49 -2.61
CA ASP A 120 23.14 -5.23 -4.04
C ASP A 120 21.70 -5.24 -4.56
N GLU A 121 20.87 -6.17 -4.08
CA GLU A 121 19.42 -6.18 -4.39
C GLU A 121 18.73 -4.91 -3.91
N LEU A 122 19.06 -4.42 -2.72
CA LEU A 122 18.52 -3.16 -2.19
C LEU A 122 19.02 -1.94 -2.99
N ALA A 123 20.30 -1.90 -3.37
CA ALA A 123 20.87 -0.83 -4.17
C ALA A 123 20.25 -0.77 -5.59
N GLU A 124 20.08 -1.92 -6.23
CA GLU A 124 19.33 -2.02 -7.50
C GLU A 124 17.87 -1.60 -7.31
N GLY A 125 17.22 -2.04 -6.23
CA GLY A 125 15.86 -1.61 -5.87
C GLY A 125 15.73 -0.10 -5.72
N GLY A 126 16.74 0.54 -5.11
CA GLY A 126 16.83 2.00 -5.03
C GLY A 126 16.86 2.68 -6.40
N ARG A 127 17.66 2.16 -7.34
CA ARG A 127 17.70 2.66 -8.73
C ARG A 127 16.35 2.50 -9.42
N ARG A 128 15.72 1.33 -9.33
CA ARG A 128 14.38 1.10 -9.90
C ARG A 128 13.33 2.03 -9.30
N LEU A 129 13.37 2.27 -7.99
CA LEU A 129 12.45 3.19 -7.32
C LEU A 129 12.63 4.62 -7.83
N VAL A 130 13.86 5.10 -8.01
CA VAL A 130 14.12 6.43 -8.60
C VAL A 130 13.51 6.55 -10.00
N ASP A 131 13.60 5.51 -10.82
CA ASP A 131 12.99 5.51 -12.15
C ASP A 131 11.45 5.52 -12.09
N LYS A 132 10.85 4.76 -11.17
CA LYS A 132 9.40 4.83 -10.90
C LYS A 132 8.99 6.25 -10.50
N ILE A 133 9.74 6.89 -9.60
CA ILE A 133 9.45 8.25 -9.14
C ILE A 133 9.55 9.25 -10.29
N ARG A 134 10.59 9.18 -11.14
CA ARG A 134 10.74 10.07 -12.30
C ARG A 134 9.58 9.93 -13.30
N ARG A 135 9.08 8.70 -13.49
CA ARG A 135 7.95 8.41 -14.39
C ARG A 135 6.62 8.89 -13.84
N HIS A 136 6.32 8.58 -12.58
CA HIS A 136 4.99 8.80 -11.99
C HIS A 136 4.87 10.13 -11.22
N ARG A 137 6.01 10.78 -10.95
CA ARG A 137 6.15 12.08 -10.29
C ARG A 137 5.26 12.25 -9.04
N PRO A 138 5.30 11.30 -8.07
CA PRO A 138 4.63 11.52 -6.80
C PRO A 138 5.22 12.76 -6.11
N ARG A 139 4.41 13.48 -5.32
CA ARG A 139 4.91 14.61 -4.53
C ARG A 139 5.88 14.13 -3.44
N TRP A 140 5.54 13.01 -2.79
CA TRP A 140 6.35 12.37 -1.75
C TRP A 140 6.60 10.90 -2.05
N VAL A 141 7.77 10.41 -1.68
CA VAL A 141 8.03 8.98 -1.48
C VAL A 141 8.27 8.70 0.00
N ALA A 142 7.58 7.69 0.52
CA ALA A 142 7.72 7.26 1.92
C ALA A 142 8.28 5.84 1.96
N VAL A 143 9.54 5.67 2.39
CA VAL A 143 10.19 4.35 2.46
C VAL A 143 10.00 3.74 3.85
N LEU A 144 9.39 2.55 3.91
CA LEU A 144 9.01 1.87 5.16
C LEU A 144 10.12 0.92 5.64
N GLY A 145 11.14 1.48 6.26
CA GLY A 145 12.26 0.73 6.83
C GLY A 145 13.59 1.48 6.68
N ILE A 146 14.07 2.03 7.80
CA ILE A 146 15.29 2.85 7.83
C ILE A 146 16.54 2.11 7.35
N THR A 147 16.71 0.83 7.70
CA THR A 147 17.89 0.05 7.28
C THR A 147 17.89 -0.16 5.77
N ALA A 148 16.75 -0.53 5.18
CA ALA A 148 16.63 -0.70 3.74
C ALA A 148 16.87 0.62 3.00
N TYR A 149 16.32 1.73 3.50
CA TYR A 149 16.58 3.07 2.96
C TYR A 149 18.07 3.43 2.98
N ARG A 150 18.74 3.26 4.13
CA ARG A 150 20.18 3.56 4.29
C ARG A 150 21.03 2.79 3.30
N ILE A 151 20.72 1.51 3.06
CA ILE A 151 21.45 0.65 2.13
C ILE A 151 21.14 1.05 0.69
N ALA A 152 19.85 1.14 0.32
CA ALA A 152 19.42 1.37 -1.05
C ALA A 152 19.92 2.71 -1.64
N PHE A 153 20.15 3.71 -0.79
CA PHE A 153 20.52 5.07 -1.20
C PHE A 153 21.87 5.54 -0.65
N ASP A 154 22.66 4.64 -0.03
CA ASP A 154 23.93 4.94 0.66
C ASP A 154 23.84 6.13 1.63
N ARG A 155 22.73 6.23 2.37
CA ARG A 155 22.45 7.30 3.34
C ARG A 155 22.67 6.85 4.78
N ARG A 156 23.88 6.44 5.12
CA ARG A 156 24.22 5.73 6.38
C ARG A 156 23.73 6.40 7.67
N THR A 157 23.68 7.73 7.70
CA THR A 157 23.28 8.55 8.86
C THR A 157 21.81 8.97 8.85
N ALA A 158 21.02 8.56 7.84
CA ALA A 158 19.61 8.92 7.74
C ALA A 158 18.83 8.56 9.00
N LEU A 159 17.89 9.41 9.41
CA LEU A 159 16.98 9.20 10.54
C LEU A 159 15.57 8.90 10.04
N LEU A 160 14.66 8.56 10.95
CA LEU A 160 13.23 8.56 10.63
C LEU A 160 12.74 9.99 10.38
N GLY A 161 11.67 10.14 9.61
CA GLY A 161 11.10 11.44 9.27
C GLY A 161 11.52 11.93 7.88
N ARG A 162 11.32 13.23 7.66
CA ARG A 162 11.73 13.93 6.42
C ARG A 162 13.24 13.85 6.23
N GLN A 163 13.67 13.65 4.99
CA GLN A 163 15.08 13.67 4.62
C GLN A 163 15.41 14.93 3.83
N ASP A 164 16.69 15.32 3.86
CA ASP A 164 17.19 16.40 3.02
C ASP A 164 17.32 15.95 1.55
N GLY A 165 16.88 16.82 0.64
CA GLY A 165 16.91 16.58 -0.80
C GLY A 165 15.75 15.73 -1.32
N THR A 166 15.86 15.32 -2.59
CA THR A 166 14.80 14.58 -3.29
C THR A 166 15.33 13.28 -3.88
N LEU A 167 14.42 12.32 -4.09
CA LEU A 167 14.66 11.13 -4.91
C LEU A 167 13.87 11.28 -6.20
N GLY A 168 14.53 11.33 -7.35
CA GLY A 168 13.85 11.44 -8.64
C GLY A 168 12.92 12.65 -8.78
N GLY A 169 13.10 13.69 -7.96
CA GLY A 169 12.25 14.88 -7.90
C GLY A 169 11.15 14.87 -6.82
N ALA A 170 10.94 13.76 -6.12
CA ALA A 170 9.99 13.68 -4.99
C ALA A 170 10.67 13.98 -3.66
N GLU A 171 9.95 14.64 -2.75
CA GLU A 171 10.34 14.77 -1.35
C GLU A 171 10.38 13.40 -0.67
N VAL A 172 11.27 13.21 0.30
CA VAL A 172 11.54 11.89 0.88
C VAL A 172 11.18 11.86 2.36
N TRP A 173 10.48 10.80 2.75
CA TRP A 173 10.21 10.47 4.14
C TRP A 173 10.61 9.03 4.44
N VAL A 174 11.19 8.80 5.61
CA VAL A 174 11.54 7.45 6.09
C VAL A 174 10.64 7.11 7.27
N LEU A 175 9.88 6.04 7.13
CA LEU A 175 8.97 5.53 8.16
C LEU A 175 9.53 4.25 8.78
N PRO A 176 9.15 3.90 10.02
CA PRO A 176 9.41 2.58 10.56
C PRO A 176 8.76 1.48 9.72
N ASN A 177 9.33 0.28 9.72
CA ASN A 177 8.72 -0.88 9.05
C ASN A 177 7.45 -1.32 9.82
N PRO A 178 6.27 -1.40 9.16
CA PRO A 178 5.00 -1.72 9.81
C PRO A 178 4.81 -3.21 10.13
N SER A 179 5.71 -4.09 9.67
CA SER A 179 5.67 -5.53 9.96
C SER A 179 5.50 -5.79 11.45
N GLY A 180 4.60 -6.70 11.83
CA GLY A 180 4.40 -7.09 13.24
C GLY A 180 5.64 -7.69 13.91
N LEU A 181 6.67 -8.07 13.15
CA LEU A 181 7.96 -8.52 13.66
C LEU A 181 8.81 -7.37 14.22
N ASN A 182 8.52 -6.12 13.84
CA ASN A 182 9.20 -4.94 14.38
C ASN A 182 8.61 -4.58 15.76
N ALA A 183 9.23 -5.11 16.82
CA ALA A 183 8.78 -4.89 18.20
C ALA A 183 9.10 -3.47 18.75
N HIS A 184 9.95 -2.70 18.08
CA HIS A 184 10.40 -1.39 18.56
C HIS A 184 9.34 -0.28 18.45
N PHE A 185 8.30 -0.49 17.64
CA PHE A 185 7.23 0.49 17.44
C PHE A 185 5.90 -0.08 17.92
N THR A 186 5.24 0.62 18.83
CA THR A 186 3.84 0.33 19.16
C THR A 186 2.93 0.75 17.99
N PRO A 187 1.69 0.22 17.90
CA PRO A 187 0.74 0.67 16.89
C PRO A 187 0.50 2.18 16.90
N ASP A 188 0.47 2.79 18.08
CA ASP A 188 0.20 4.23 18.22
C ASP A 188 1.42 5.08 17.86
N ALA A 189 2.63 4.64 18.22
CA ALA A 189 3.86 5.30 17.76
C ALA A 189 3.99 5.25 16.23
N LEU A 190 3.68 4.10 15.62
CA LEU A 190 3.68 3.98 14.16
C LEU A 190 2.62 4.89 13.51
N ALA A 191 1.42 4.98 14.10
CA ALA A 191 0.39 5.89 13.61
C ALA A 191 0.82 7.37 13.72
N ALA A 192 1.54 7.75 14.78
CA ALA A 192 2.07 9.10 14.95
C ALA A 192 3.10 9.45 13.86
N GLU A 193 3.98 8.53 13.46
CA GLU A 193 4.92 8.73 12.34
C GLU A 193 4.19 8.95 11.00
N PHE A 194 3.10 8.19 10.76
CA PHE A 194 2.25 8.42 9.58
C PHE A 194 1.52 9.76 9.66
N ALA A 195 1.03 10.16 10.83
CA ALA A 195 0.39 11.46 11.03
C ALA A 195 1.36 12.64 10.77
N ALA A 196 2.64 12.50 11.17
CA ALA A 196 3.67 13.49 10.89
C ALA A 196 3.91 13.65 9.38
N LEU A 197 4.02 12.55 8.64
CA LEU A 197 4.08 12.60 7.18
C LEU A 197 2.81 13.22 6.60
N ARG A 198 1.62 12.84 7.10
CA ARG A 198 0.34 13.37 6.62
C ARG A 198 0.26 14.89 6.75
N ALA A 199 0.73 15.43 7.87
CA ALA A 199 0.80 16.86 8.12
C ALA A 199 1.73 17.56 7.11
N ALA A 200 2.88 16.97 6.79
CA ALA A 200 3.82 17.52 5.81
C ALA A 200 3.29 17.51 4.37
N VAL A 201 2.50 16.50 3.99
CA VAL A 201 1.86 16.42 2.66
C VAL A 201 0.84 17.55 2.46
N GLY A 202 0.12 17.94 3.52
CA GLY A 202 -0.91 18.98 3.51
C GLY A 202 -2.17 18.63 2.71
N GLY A 203 -3.12 19.57 2.61
CA GLY A 203 -4.36 19.44 1.82
C GLY A 203 -5.43 18.52 2.43
N PRO A 204 -6.70 18.56 1.95
CA PRO A 204 -7.78 17.72 2.47
C PRO A 204 -7.67 16.26 2.01
N VAL A 205 -8.03 15.31 2.90
CA VAL A 205 -8.28 13.91 2.51
C VAL A 205 -9.58 13.89 1.73
N SER A 206 -9.50 13.93 0.42
CA SER A 206 -10.69 13.84 -0.44
C SER A 206 -10.41 12.82 -1.53
N ARG A 207 -11.42 12.03 -1.89
CA ARG A 207 -11.36 11.25 -3.13
C ARG A 207 -11.18 12.25 -4.26
N ARG A 208 -9.99 12.29 -4.87
CA ARG A 208 -9.76 13.02 -6.10
C ARG A 208 -10.74 12.46 -7.11
N ARG A 209 -11.67 13.29 -7.58
CA ARG A 209 -12.48 12.93 -8.75
C ARG A 209 -11.51 12.69 -9.89
N SER A 210 -11.69 11.59 -10.62
CA SER A 210 -10.87 11.24 -11.78
C SER A 210 -10.61 12.47 -12.66
N PRO A 211 -9.41 12.60 -13.28
CA PRO A 211 -9.15 13.75 -14.12
C PRO A 211 -10.25 13.85 -15.17
N ARG A 212 -10.96 14.99 -15.22
CA ARG A 212 -11.77 15.31 -16.39
C ARG A 212 -10.81 15.24 -17.58
N SER A 213 -11.08 14.31 -18.49
CA SER A 213 -10.43 14.25 -19.79
C SER A 213 -10.37 15.67 -20.36
N ARG A 214 -9.16 16.20 -20.55
CA ARG A 214 -8.98 17.48 -21.24
C ARG A 214 -9.70 17.36 -22.59
N PRO A 215 -10.56 18.31 -22.98
CA PRO A 215 -11.10 18.29 -24.33
C PRO A 215 -9.91 18.38 -25.28
N ALA A 216 -9.84 17.44 -26.22
CA ALA A 216 -8.91 17.52 -27.33
C ALA A 216 -9.23 18.82 -28.08
N ASN A 217 -8.31 19.79 -28.04
CA ASN A 217 -8.41 20.96 -28.88
C ASN A 217 -8.20 20.51 -30.33
N ARG A 218 -9.20 20.80 -31.17
CA ARG A 218 -9.05 20.84 -32.63
C ARG A 218 -8.32 22.11 -33.02
#